data_AF-A0A6A2F363-F1
#
_entry.id   AF-A0A6A2F363-F1
#
_cell.length_a   1.000
_cell.length_b   1.000
_cell.length_c   1.000
_cell.angle_alpha   90.00
_cell.angle_beta   90.00
_cell.angle_gamma   90.00
#
_symmetry.space_group_name_H-M   'P 1'
#
loop_
_entity.id
_entity.type
_entity.pdbx_description
1 polymer ?
#
loop_
_entity_poly.entity_id
_entity_poly.type
_entity_poly.pdbx_seq_one_letter_code
_entity_poly.pdbx_strand_id
1 'polypeptide(L)'
;MENAEWQEIIAANNTLTDQEKHFNTLCTEYRKFASGWLLATFSGAGFVLTNANSLPYPQELLIALLGYAGSVGMVTLWNIDIGLYHRLLDAAFTEGLKLEENYPQLPQTRHNMVKLQGGRGIQPRVSWFYSLPIFILLFIATWNLDGYLGISGWTAWGLWLGTFFVYSAFSSYIRNDNTLNFRRKVK
;
A
#
# COMPACT_ATOMS: atom_id res chain seq x y z
N MET A 1 24.22 -36.75 17.01
CA MET A 1 23.19 -35.80 17.49
C MET A 1 23.37 -34.44 16.81
N GLU A 2 24.57 -33.88 16.81
CA GLU A 2 24.92 -32.63 16.09
C GLU A 2 24.44 -32.60 14.62
N ASN A 3 24.61 -33.70 13.87
CA ASN A 3 24.22 -33.74 12.46
C ASN A 3 22.69 -33.78 12.23
N ALA A 4 21.86 -34.13 13.22
CA ALA A 4 20.40 -34.13 13.07
C ALA A 4 19.82 -32.74 13.37
N GLU A 5 20.30 -32.13 14.45
CA GLU A 5 19.95 -30.76 14.86
C GLU A 5 20.31 -29.73 13.77
N TRP A 6 21.50 -29.86 13.15
CA TRP A 6 21.89 -29.01 12.03
C TRP A 6 20.95 -29.13 10.81
N GLN A 7 20.43 -30.31 10.52
CA GLN A 7 19.49 -30.51 9.41
C GLN A 7 18.14 -29.86 9.70
N GLU A 8 17.68 -29.90 10.95
CA GLU A 8 16.46 -29.20 11.38
C GLU A 8 16.60 -27.68 11.25
N ILE A 9 17.75 -27.12 11.65
CA ILE A 9 18.04 -25.68 11.53
C ILE A 9 18.05 -25.25 10.06
N ILE A 10 18.69 -26.02 9.18
CA ILE A 10 18.73 -25.75 7.74
C ILE A 10 17.31 -25.83 7.16
N ALA A 11 16.53 -26.84 7.53
CA ALA A 11 15.14 -26.98 7.10
C ALA A 11 14.26 -25.81 7.55
N ALA A 12 14.42 -25.34 8.79
CA ALA A 12 13.73 -24.18 9.32
C ALA A 12 14.10 -22.90 8.54
N ASN A 13 15.41 -22.67 8.29
CA ASN A 13 15.87 -21.52 7.51
C ASN A 13 15.34 -21.55 6.06
N ASN A 14 15.30 -22.72 5.43
CA ASN A 14 14.72 -22.87 4.08
C ASN A 14 13.23 -22.54 4.07
N THR A 15 12.48 -23.03 5.06
CA THR A 15 11.04 -22.76 5.20
C THR A 15 10.76 -21.26 5.36
N LEU A 16 11.53 -20.56 6.21
CA LEU A 16 11.43 -19.11 6.39
C LEU A 16 11.76 -18.36 5.09
N THR A 17 12.79 -18.80 4.37
CA THR A 17 13.19 -18.21 3.09
C THR A 17 12.10 -18.37 2.02
N ASP A 18 11.43 -19.51 1.99
CA ASP A 18 10.33 -19.76 1.04
C ASP A 18 9.08 -18.94 1.39
N GLN A 19 8.77 -18.78 2.68
CA GLN A 19 7.72 -17.87 3.15
C GLN A 19 8.01 -16.42 2.74
N GLU A 20 9.25 -15.95 2.93
CA GLU A 20 9.67 -14.60 2.52
C GLU A 20 9.48 -14.37 1.02
N LYS A 21 9.93 -15.32 0.18
CA LYS A 21 9.76 -15.25 -1.27
C LYS A 21 8.28 -15.22 -1.66
N HIS A 22 7.47 -16.06 -1.01
CA HIS A 22 6.03 -16.12 -1.26
C HIS A 22 5.34 -14.80 -0.92
N PHE A 23 5.54 -14.27 0.29
CA PHE A 23 4.94 -13.00 0.70
C PHE A 23 5.44 -11.81 -0.12
N ASN A 24 6.72 -11.79 -0.50
CA ASN A 24 7.26 -10.77 -1.39
C ASN A 24 6.63 -10.83 -2.79
N THR A 25 6.34 -12.04 -3.29
CA THR A 25 5.61 -12.23 -4.56
C THR A 25 4.19 -11.68 -4.45
N LEU A 26 3.47 -12.01 -3.38
CA LEU A 26 2.13 -11.48 -3.12
C LEU A 26 2.12 -9.95 -3.06
N CYS A 27 3.03 -9.32 -2.30
CA CYS A 27 3.16 -7.86 -2.25
C CYS A 27 3.33 -7.27 -3.66
N THR A 28 4.13 -7.92 -4.51
CA THR A 28 4.36 -7.48 -5.89
C THR A 28 3.10 -7.63 -6.75
N GLU A 29 2.34 -8.71 -6.60
CA GLU A 29 1.08 -8.94 -7.31
C GLU A 29 0.01 -7.91 -6.94
N TYR A 30 -0.16 -7.60 -5.64
CA TYR A 30 -1.10 -6.55 -5.20
C TYR A 30 -0.76 -5.17 -5.75
N ARG A 31 0.53 -4.85 -5.91
CA ARG A 31 0.95 -3.60 -6.56
C ARG A 31 0.66 -3.58 -8.05
N LYS A 32 0.74 -4.72 -8.74
CA LYS A 32 0.28 -4.83 -10.14
C LYS A 32 -1.22 -4.61 -10.24
N PHE A 33 -2.02 -5.21 -9.34
CA PHE A 33 -3.46 -4.96 -9.27
C PHE A 33 -3.78 -3.50 -8.99
N ALA A 34 -3.04 -2.83 -8.09
CA ALA A 34 -3.20 -1.41 -7.82
C ALA A 34 -2.93 -0.55 -9.05
N SER A 35 -1.84 -0.81 -9.78
CA SER A 35 -1.55 -0.13 -11.05
C SER A 35 -2.64 -0.38 -12.10
N GLY A 36 -3.16 -1.61 -12.20
CA GLY A 36 -4.26 -1.95 -13.10
C GLY A 36 -5.57 -1.25 -12.72
N TRP A 37 -5.87 -1.14 -11.43
CA TRP A 37 -7.05 -0.46 -10.91
C TRP A 37 -7.01 1.04 -11.21
N LEU A 38 -5.85 1.66 -11.02
CA LEU A 38 -5.59 3.04 -11.35
C LEU A 38 -5.74 3.29 -12.85
N LEU A 39 -5.17 2.42 -13.68
CA LEU A 39 -5.31 2.51 -15.14
C LEU A 39 -6.78 2.40 -15.56
N ALA A 40 -7.52 1.43 -15.02
CA ALA A 40 -8.94 1.26 -15.30
C ALA A 40 -9.76 2.50 -14.91
N THR A 41 -9.43 3.12 -13.78
CA THR A 41 -10.06 4.37 -13.32
C THR A 41 -9.82 5.50 -14.32
N PHE A 42 -8.57 5.70 -14.76
CA PHE A 42 -8.26 6.73 -15.75
C PHE A 42 -8.83 6.44 -17.14
N SER A 43 -8.83 5.19 -17.57
CA SER A 43 -9.47 4.78 -18.82
C SER A 43 -10.98 5.03 -18.78
N GLY A 44 -11.63 4.73 -17.66
CA GLY A 44 -13.05 5.04 -17.46
C GLY A 44 -13.32 6.54 -17.53
N ALA A 45 -12.52 7.36 -16.85
CA ALA A 45 -12.65 8.81 -16.89
C ALA A 45 -12.41 9.37 -18.31
N GLY A 46 -11.41 8.85 -19.03
CA GLY A 46 -11.13 9.21 -20.42
C GLY A 46 -12.25 8.82 -21.40
N PHE A 47 -12.90 7.68 -21.17
CA PHE A 47 -14.07 7.27 -21.93
C PHE A 47 -15.26 8.23 -21.74
N VAL A 48 -15.51 8.63 -20.49
CA VAL A 48 -16.56 9.61 -20.16
C VAL A 48 -16.29 10.96 -20.81
N LEU A 49 -15.03 11.43 -20.80
CA LEU A 49 -14.61 12.68 -21.44
C LEU A 49 -14.81 12.65 -22.97
N THR A 50 -14.54 11.52 -23.62
CA THR A 50 -14.67 11.40 -25.09
C THR A 50 -16.12 11.21 -25.55
N ASN A 51 -17.00 10.73 -24.67
CA ASN A 51 -18.41 10.43 -24.98
C ASN A 51 -19.40 11.35 -24.24
N ALA A 52 -18.94 12.54 -23.82
CA ALA A 52 -19.72 13.47 -22.99
C ALA A 52 -21.15 13.75 -23.50
N ASN A 53 -21.30 13.92 -24.82
CA ASN A 53 -22.59 14.28 -25.44
C ASN A 53 -23.52 13.08 -25.71
N SER A 54 -23.03 11.84 -25.60
CA SER A 54 -23.80 10.63 -25.89
C SER A 54 -24.26 9.90 -24.63
N LEU A 55 -23.77 10.29 -23.46
CA LEU A 55 -24.12 9.68 -22.18
C LEU A 55 -25.39 10.32 -21.59
N PRO A 56 -26.28 9.51 -20.99
CA PRO A 56 -27.54 10.01 -20.41
C PRO A 56 -27.36 10.70 -19.04
N TYR A 57 -26.14 10.74 -18.51
CA TYR A 57 -25.81 11.31 -17.19
C TYR A 57 -24.80 12.44 -17.31
N PRO A 58 -24.82 13.42 -16.39
CA PRO A 58 -23.82 14.49 -16.33
C PRO A 58 -22.41 13.94 -16.24
N GLN A 59 -21.52 14.49 -17.07
CA GLN A 59 -20.14 14.04 -17.20
C GLN A 59 -19.38 14.18 -15.88
N GLU A 60 -19.61 15.29 -15.18
CA GLU A 60 -18.99 15.66 -13.92
C GLU A 60 -19.33 14.65 -12.82
N LEU A 61 -20.59 14.21 -12.77
CA LEU A 61 -21.05 13.22 -11.80
C LEU A 61 -20.39 11.86 -12.06
N LEU A 62 -20.31 11.42 -13.32
CA LEU A 62 -19.69 10.15 -13.68
C LEU A 62 -18.18 10.13 -13.36
N ILE A 63 -17.46 11.21 -13.66
CA ILE A 63 -16.03 11.34 -13.34
C ILE A 63 -15.83 11.38 -11.81
N ALA A 64 -16.69 12.08 -11.08
CA ALA A 64 -16.64 12.09 -9.62
C ALA A 64 -16.83 10.68 -9.03
N LEU A 65 -17.84 9.94 -9.49
CA LEU A 65 -18.09 8.57 -9.05
C LEU A 65 -16.93 7.64 -9.35
N LEU A 66 -16.34 7.73 -10.56
CA LEU A 66 -15.16 6.95 -10.92
C LEU A 66 -13.95 7.29 -10.05
N GLY A 67 -13.72 8.57 -9.76
CA GLY A 67 -12.63 9.00 -8.89
C GLY A 67 -12.79 8.49 -7.44
N TYR A 68 -14.00 8.55 -6.88
CA TYR A 68 -14.28 7.97 -5.57
C TYR A 68 -14.15 6.44 -5.57
N ALA A 69 -14.73 5.74 -6.55
CA ALA A 69 -14.61 4.29 -6.67
C ALA A 69 -13.14 3.84 -6.85
N GLY A 70 -12.37 4.58 -7.65
CA GLY A 70 -10.93 4.38 -7.82
C GLY A 70 -10.18 4.55 -6.51
N SER A 71 -10.49 5.62 -5.75
CA SER A 71 -9.87 5.87 -4.45
C SER A 71 -10.16 4.78 -3.41
N VAL A 72 -11.41 4.29 -3.35
CA VAL A 72 -11.84 3.22 -2.43
C VAL A 72 -11.15 1.90 -2.76
N GLY A 73 -11.05 1.55 -4.04
CA GLY A 73 -10.32 0.36 -4.47
C GLY A 73 -8.83 0.44 -4.13
N MET A 74 -8.20 1.60 -4.37
CA MET A 74 -6.80 1.84 -4.00
C MET A 74 -6.57 1.74 -2.49
N VAL A 75 -7.47 2.29 -1.68
CA VAL A 75 -7.44 2.18 -0.22
C VAL A 75 -7.55 0.71 0.23
N THR A 76 -8.45 -0.05 -0.39
CA THR A 76 -8.65 -1.47 -0.08
C THR A 76 -7.40 -2.28 -0.40
N LEU A 77 -6.79 -2.04 -1.56
CA LEU A 77 -5.54 -2.70 -1.96
C LEU A 77 -4.37 -2.28 -1.07
N TRP A 78 -4.31 -1.03 -0.62
CA TRP A 78 -3.30 -0.55 0.31
C TRP A 78 -3.39 -1.27 1.67
N ASN A 79 -4.61 -1.43 2.20
CA ASN A 79 -4.84 -2.16 3.44
C ASN A 79 -4.39 -3.61 3.36
N ILE A 80 -4.60 -4.27 2.21
CA ILE A 80 -4.19 -5.65 2.01
C ILE A 80 -2.67 -5.76 1.84
N ASP A 81 -2.04 -4.95 0.99
CA ASP A 81 -0.58 -4.99 0.74
C ASP A 81 0.20 -4.66 2.02
N ILE A 82 -0.01 -3.49 2.62
CA ILE A 82 0.78 -3.06 3.77
C ILE A 82 0.22 -3.59 5.10
N GLY A 83 -1.11 -3.59 5.26
CA GLY A 83 -1.74 -3.96 6.52
C GLY A 83 -1.69 -5.46 6.83
N LEU A 84 -1.62 -6.32 5.80
CA LEU A 84 -1.57 -7.77 5.98
C LEU A 84 -0.25 -8.37 5.48
N TYR A 85 0.02 -8.30 4.17
CA TYR A 85 1.12 -9.08 3.58
C TYR A 85 2.50 -8.55 3.97
N HIS A 86 2.68 -7.23 4.01
CA HIS A 86 3.94 -6.66 4.47
C HIS A 86 4.22 -7.01 5.94
N ARG A 87 3.19 -7.06 6.79
CA ARG A 87 3.35 -7.46 8.20
C ARG A 87 3.72 -8.94 8.35
N LEU A 88 3.16 -9.81 7.51
CA LEU A 88 3.52 -11.24 7.48
C LEU A 88 4.96 -11.44 6.97
N LEU A 89 5.36 -10.70 5.93
CA LEU A 89 6.74 -10.68 5.44
C LEU A 89 7.70 -10.22 6.54
N ASP A 90 7.39 -9.13 7.22
CA ASP A 90 8.20 -8.61 8.33
C ASP A 90 8.28 -9.61 9.49
N ALA A 91 7.21 -10.35 9.78
CA ALA A 91 7.22 -11.38 10.81
C ALA A 91 8.17 -12.54 10.46
N ALA A 92 8.06 -13.09 9.24
CA ALA A 92 8.96 -14.14 8.77
C ALA A 92 10.42 -13.68 8.73
N PHE A 93 10.66 -12.46 8.24
CA PHE A 93 11.99 -11.87 8.17
C PHE A 93 12.60 -11.65 9.56
N THR A 94 11.79 -11.21 10.55
CA THR A 94 12.25 -11.00 11.93
C THR A 94 12.67 -12.33 12.58
N GLU A 95 11.90 -13.39 12.40
CA GLU A 95 12.26 -14.72 12.93
C GLU A 95 13.50 -15.29 12.23
N GLY A 96 13.65 -15.09 10.91
CA GLY A 96 14.86 -15.45 10.19
C GLY A 96 16.10 -14.68 10.68
N LEU A 97 15.94 -13.41 11.07
CA LEU A 97 17.02 -12.59 11.62
C LEU A 97 17.47 -13.11 13.00
N LYS A 98 16.53 -13.47 13.87
CA LYS A 98 16.86 -14.13 15.16
C LYS A 98 17.55 -15.48 14.95
N LEU A 99 17.12 -16.26 13.96
CA LEU A 99 17.75 -17.55 13.64
C LEU A 99 19.19 -17.35 13.15
N GLU A 100 19.43 -16.37 12.28
CA GLU A 100 20.77 -16.00 11.83
C GLU A 100 21.65 -15.53 12.99
N GLU A 101 21.11 -14.77 13.95
CA GLU A 101 21.85 -14.29 15.13
C GLU A 101 22.26 -15.44 16.06
N ASN A 102 21.37 -16.41 16.28
CA ASN A 102 21.63 -17.56 17.15
C ASN A 102 22.62 -18.56 16.54
N TYR A 103 22.73 -18.62 15.20
CA TYR A 103 23.58 -19.58 14.49
C TYR A 103 24.50 -18.88 13.49
N PRO A 104 25.69 -18.42 13.93
CA PRO A 104 26.65 -17.73 13.06
C PRO A 104 27.17 -18.56 11.88
N GLN A 105 27.03 -19.90 11.92
CA GLN A 105 27.36 -20.77 10.79
C GLN A 105 26.41 -20.58 9.60
N LEU A 106 25.22 -20.03 9.80
CA LEU A 106 24.28 -19.74 8.72
C LEU A 106 24.71 -18.49 7.92
N PRO A 107 24.40 -18.44 6.62
CA PRO A 107 24.59 -17.23 5.83
C PRO A 107 23.80 -16.05 6.41
N GLN A 108 24.50 -14.98 6.81
CA GLN A 108 23.93 -13.78 7.44
C GLN A 108 23.27 -12.83 6.42
N THR A 109 22.41 -13.38 5.56
CA THR A 109 21.84 -12.65 4.43
C THR A 109 20.90 -11.54 4.87
N ARG A 110 20.06 -11.78 5.89
CA ARG A 110 19.07 -10.80 6.37
C ARG A 110 19.75 -9.66 7.11
N HIS A 111 20.76 -9.96 7.93
CA HIS A 111 21.59 -8.93 8.57
C HIS A 111 22.29 -8.03 7.54
N ASN A 112 22.84 -8.61 6.48
CA ASN A 112 23.45 -7.84 5.39
C ASN A 112 22.41 -6.97 4.65
N MET A 113 21.20 -7.46 4.42
CA MET A 113 20.11 -6.67 3.83
C MET A 113 19.73 -5.46 4.69
N VAL A 114 19.58 -5.64 6.00
CA VAL A 114 19.27 -4.54 6.93
C VAL A 114 20.40 -3.49 6.96
N LYS A 115 21.65 -3.95 6.99
CA LYS A 115 22.84 -3.09 6.98
C LYS A 115 22.93 -2.26 5.69
N LEU A 116 22.71 -2.89 4.53
CA LEU A 116 22.72 -2.23 3.23
C LEU A 116 21.59 -1.21 3.07
N GLN A 117 20.41 -1.49 3.64
CA GLN A 117 19.28 -0.55 3.62
C GLN A 117 19.36 0.54 4.70
N GLY A 118 20.44 0.60 5.50
CA GLY A 118 20.62 1.59 6.55
C GLY A 118 19.51 1.57 7.60
N GLY A 119 18.93 0.39 7.86
CA GLY A 119 17.81 0.21 8.78
C GLY A 119 16.48 0.85 8.33
N ARG A 120 16.41 1.38 7.10
CA ARG A 120 15.18 1.91 6.51
C ARG A 120 14.59 0.90 5.54
N GLY A 121 13.55 0.20 5.97
CA GLY A 121 12.78 -0.70 5.11
C GLY A 121 12.09 0.03 3.94
N ILE A 122 11.60 -0.75 2.98
CA ILE A 122 10.93 -0.23 1.76
C ILE A 122 9.56 0.40 2.02
N GLN A 123 9.00 0.17 3.21
CA GLN A 123 7.65 0.58 3.62
C GLN A 123 7.27 2.04 3.35
N PRO A 124 8.14 3.06 3.59
CA PRO A 124 7.79 4.45 3.31
C PRO A 124 7.58 4.70 1.82
N ARG A 125 8.39 4.07 0.96
CA ARG A 125 8.28 4.22 -0.50
C ARG A 125 6.98 3.62 -1.02
N VAL A 126 6.61 2.45 -0.50
CA VAL A 126 5.34 1.78 -0.85
C VAL A 126 4.15 2.60 -0.36
N SER A 127 4.23 3.19 0.83
CA SER A 127 3.18 4.07 1.33
C SER A 127 2.98 5.31 0.43
N TRP A 128 4.07 5.89 -0.08
CA TRP A 128 3.99 6.98 -1.06
C TRP A 128 3.35 6.55 -2.38
N PHE A 129 3.64 5.33 -2.84
CA PHE A 129 3.05 4.77 -4.07
C PHE A 129 1.53 4.66 -4.00
N TYR A 130 0.94 4.31 -2.85
CA TYR A 130 -0.53 4.28 -2.70
C TYR A 130 -1.13 5.66 -2.39
N SER A 131 -0.49 6.42 -1.50
CA SER A 131 -1.04 7.68 -1.01
C SER A 131 -1.15 8.78 -2.09
N LEU A 132 -0.18 8.86 -3.00
CA LEU A 132 -0.15 9.92 -4.03
C LEU A 132 -1.27 9.73 -5.07
N PRO A 133 -1.50 8.54 -5.67
CA PRO A 133 -2.62 8.34 -6.57
C PRO A 133 -3.99 8.52 -5.92
N ILE A 134 -4.16 8.06 -4.67
CA ILE A 134 -5.42 8.27 -3.93
C ILE A 134 -5.70 9.77 -3.79
N PHE A 135 -4.69 10.56 -3.44
CA PHE A 135 -4.82 12.01 -3.35
C PHE A 135 -5.25 12.64 -4.68
N ILE A 136 -4.61 12.24 -5.80
CA ILE A 136 -4.96 12.74 -7.13
C ILE A 136 -6.41 12.36 -7.50
N LEU A 137 -6.81 11.11 -7.27
CA LEU A 137 -8.17 10.65 -7.58
C LEU A 137 -9.22 11.39 -6.75
N LEU A 138 -8.98 11.59 -5.45
CA LEU A 138 -9.86 12.37 -4.58
C LEU A 138 -9.93 13.84 -4.98
N PHE A 139 -8.81 14.43 -5.39
CA PHE A 139 -8.76 15.80 -5.89
C PHE A 139 -9.63 15.96 -7.15
N ILE A 140 -9.44 15.07 -8.13
CA ILE A 140 -10.24 15.05 -9.37
C ILE A 140 -11.72 14.83 -9.04
N ALA A 141 -12.04 13.89 -8.16
CA ALA A 141 -13.42 13.57 -7.79
C ALA A 141 -14.12 14.76 -7.12
N THR A 142 -13.44 15.40 -6.15
CA THR A 142 -13.99 16.53 -5.40
C THR A 142 -14.18 17.75 -6.31
N TRP A 143 -13.22 18.00 -7.22
CA TRP A 143 -13.33 19.09 -8.20
C TRP A 143 -14.53 18.93 -9.14
N ASN A 144 -14.75 17.72 -9.67
CA ASN A 144 -15.89 17.46 -10.55
C ASN A 144 -17.22 17.48 -9.78
N LEU A 145 -17.24 17.01 -8.54
CA LEU A 145 -18.43 17.07 -7.69
C LEU A 145 -18.83 18.51 -7.37
N ASP A 146 -17.87 19.38 -7.10
CA ASP A 146 -18.10 20.82 -6.86
C ASP A 146 -18.74 21.48 -8.09
N GLY A 147 -18.21 21.20 -9.28
CA GLY A 147 -18.79 21.64 -10.55
C GLY A 147 -20.21 21.13 -10.79
N TYR A 148 -20.48 19.87 -10.48
CA TYR A 148 -21.82 19.28 -10.62
C TYR A 148 -22.85 19.92 -9.67
N LEU A 149 -22.47 20.13 -8.41
CA LEU A 149 -23.36 20.70 -7.40
C LEU A 149 -23.52 22.22 -7.53
N GLY A 150 -22.67 22.88 -8.34
CA GLY A 150 -22.68 24.34 -8.50
C GLY A 150 -22.38 25.08 -7.21
N ILE A 151 -21.66 24.43 -6.29
CA ILE A 151 -21.38 24.99 -4.96
C ILE A 151 -20.23 26.00 -5.10
N SER A 152 -20.30 27.10 -4.35
CA SER A 152 -19.22 28.09 -4.30
C SER A 152 -19.07 28.68 -2.90
N GLY A 153 -17.90 29.23 -2.61
CA GLY A 153 -17.62 29.83 -1.30
C GLY A 153 -17.43 28.80 -0.19
N TRP A 154 -17.94 29.09 1.00
CA TRP A 154 -17.62 28.36 2.24
C TRP A 154 -18.03 26.87 2.23
N THR A 155 -19.09 26.52 1.51
CA THR A 155 -19.56 25.13 1.36
C THR A 155 -18.63 24.28 0.50
N ALA A 156 -18.04 24.86 -0.55
CA ALA A 156 -17.01 24.21 -1.36
C ALA A 156 -15.76 23.95 -0.50
N TRP A 157 -15.31 24.96 0.25
CA TRP A 157 -14.21 24.80 1.21
C TRP A 157 -14.49 23.70 2.25
N GLY A 158 -15.73 23.58 2.73
CA GLY A 158 -16.15 22.50 3.62
C GLY A 158 -15.98 21.10 3.02
N LEU A 159 -16.36 20.91 1.74
CA LEU A 159 -16.15 19.64 1.02
C LEU A 159 -14.65 19.33 0.86
N TRP A 160 -13.87 20.30 0.42
CA TRP A 160 -12.42 20.16 0.28
C TRP A 160 -11.72 19.83 1.59
N LEU A 161 -12.06 20.53 2.67
CA LEU A 161 -11.55 20.26 4.01
C LEU A 161 -11.99 18.88 4.51
N GLY A 162 -13.23 18.48 4.25
CA GLY A 162 -13.74 17.15 4.60
C GLY A 162 -12.96 16.03 3.90
N THR A 163 -12.81 16.11 2.58
CA THR A 163 -12.05 15.12 1.80
C THR A 163 -10.59 15.07 2.25
N PHE A 164 -9.96 16.23 2.47
CA PHE A 164 -8.58 16.30 2.92
C PHE A 164 -8.40 15.78 4.34
N PHE A 165 -9.33 16.09 5.24
CA PHE A 165 -9.33 15.58 6.62
C PHE A 165 -9.47 14.06 6.64
N VAL A 166 -10.43 13.50 5.89
CA VAL A 166 -10.62 12.04 5.78
C VAL A 166 -9.36 11.37 5.22
N TYR A 167 -8.78 11.91 4.14
CA TYR A 167 -7.54 11.41 3.57
C TYR A 167 -6.37 11.48 4.56
N SER A 168 -6.19 12.62 5.23
CA SER A 168 -5.11 12.84 6.20
C SER A 168 -5.24 11.94 7.42
N ALA A 169 -6.45 11.82 7.98
CA ALA A 169 -6.74 10.93 9.11
C ALA A 169 -6.48 9.47 8.73
N PHE A 170 -6.90 9.04 7.55
CA PHE A 170 -6.70 7.68 7.08
C PHE A 170 -5.22 7.36 6.78
N SER A 171 -4.55 8.25 6.05
CA SER A 171 -3.13 8.14 5.71
C SER A 171 -2.25 8.14 6.97
N SER A 172 -2.55 9.00 7.94
CA SER A 172 -1.83 9.05 9.22
C SER A 172 -2.10 7.82 10.08
N TYR A 173 -3.34 7.33 10.17
CA TYR A 173 -3.68 6.11 10.89
C TYR A 173 -2.87 4.90 10.38
N ILE A 174 -2.91 4.67 9.06
CA ILE A 174 -2.16 3.56 8.45
C ILE A 174 -0.65 3.73 8.63
N ARG A 175 -0.13 4.95 8.44
CA ARG A 175 1.32 5.18 8.56
C ARG A 175 1.82 5.05 10.00
N ASN A 176 1.04 5.45 11.00
CA ASN A 176 1.44 5.42 12.40
C ASN A 176 1.41 3.99 12.96
N ASP A 177 0.38 3.21 12.64
CA ASP A 177 0.24 1.82 13.09
C ASP A 177 1.35 0.91 12.52
N ASN A 178 1.85 1.26 11.34
CA ASN A 178 2.91 0.54 10.65
C ASN A 178 4.33 0.93 11.11
N THR A 179 4.56 2.20 11.47
CA THR A 179 5.89 2.69 11.91
C THR A 179 6.19 2.41 13.39
N LEU A 180 5.16 2.38 14.24
CA LEU A 180 5.31 2.06 15.68
C LEU A 180 5.69 0.60 15.90
N ASN A 181 5.19 -0.32 15.08
CA ASN A 181 5.48 -1.75 15.19
C ASN A 181 6.89 -2.13 14.70
N PHE A 182 7.41 -1.49 13.64
CA PHE A 182 8.78 -1.74 13.19
C PHE A 182 9.82 -1.26 14.20
N ARG A 183 9.66 -0.05 14.78
CA ARG A 183 10.60 0.48 15.79
C ARG A 183 10.65 -0.32 17.09
N ARG A 184 9.57 -1.03 17.44
CA ARG A 184 9.55 -1.92 18.61
C ARG A 184 10.27 -3.25 18.37
N LYS A 185 10.40 -3.70 17.13
CA LYS A 185 11.03 -4.99 16.77
C LYS A 185 12.54 -4.89 16.53
N VAL A 186 13.07 -3.69 16.31
CA VAL A 186 14.50 -3.42 16.04
C VAL A 186 15.27 -2.99 17.30
N LYS A 187 14.60 -2.94 18.46
CA LYS A 187 15.22 -2.75 19.78
C LYS A 187 15.19 -4.07 20.53
#